data_AF-A0A1T4KWD1-F1
#
_entry.id   AF-A0A1T4KWD1-F1
#
_cell.length_a   1.000
_cell.length_b   1.000
_cell.length_c   1.000
_cell.angle_alpha   90.00
_cell.angle_beta   90.00
_cell.angle_gamma   90.00
#
_symmetry.space_group_name_H-M   'P 1'
#
loop_
_entity.id
_entity.type
_entity.pdbx_description
1 polymer ?
#
loop_
_entity_poly.entity_id
_entity_poly.type
_entity_poly.pdbx_seq_one_letter_code
_entity_poly.pdbx_strand_id
1 'polypeptide(L)'
;MAEEIIKNNKKRKSIKIIFLAIILLTLANLFAYPVVVAQAKIYLSLKYKESPTKFELVDHNQSYVRSKEYEVFFMKPKWVDFSFEYKYNDRLFFVNRDKGRFYDDYQLEDIENWSTEWLQKNIDKRIVGIPLDSYELIRFQKSYKNNVLTKNEIKTFLYDYFSGNLGINNFALFYDESIKRNDYSKQENECDIIDNSIRKELKIIGIKNDRLSSFYLYKNLKHNRNKYVYSVWDTFYLQK
;
A
#
# COMPACT_ATOMS: atom_id res chain seq x y z
N MET A 1 -48.29 28.03 -26.40
CA MET A 1 -47.19 29.03 -26.48
C MET A 1 -46.58 29.38 -25.13
N ALA A 2 -47.33 29.86 -24.13
CA ALA A 2 -46.75 30.29 -22.84
C ALA A 2 -46.05 29.16 -22.04
N GLU A 3 -46.64 27.97 -21.97
CA GLU A 3 -46.06 26.82 -21.25
C GLU A 3 -44.74 26.33 -21.87
N GLU A 4 -44.63 26.38 -23.19
CA GLU A 4 -43.45 25.96 -23.94
C GLU A 4 -42.27 26.93 -23.74
N ILE A 5 -42.57 28.23 -23.65
CA ILE A 5 -41.60 29.29 -23.31
C ILE A 5 -41.10 29.12 -21.87
N ILE A 6 -41.99 28.83 -20.91
CA ILE A 6 -41.64 28.60 -19.50
C ILE A 6 -40.76 27.34 -19.36
N LYS A 7 -41.10 26.25 -20.07
CA LYS A 7 -40.32 24.99 -20.09
C LYS A 7 -38.93 25.19 -20.68
N ASN A 8 -38.82 25.94 -21.79
CA ASN A 8 -37.53 26.27 -22.41
C ASN A 8 -36.66 27.18 -21.54
N ASN A 9 -37.26 28.15 -20.83
CA ASN A 9 -36.54 29.00 -19.88
C ASN A 9 -36.04 28.25 -18.64
N LYS A 10 -36.84 27.32 -18.09
CA LYS A 10 -36.39 26.42 -17.01
C LYS A 10 -35.23 25.53 -17.48
N LYS A 11 -35.34 24.90 -18.67
CA LYS A 11 -34.28 24.08 -19.26
C LYS A 11 -32.98 24.87 -19.49
N ARG A 12 -33.06 26.10 -20.02
CA ARG A 12 -31.90 26.99 -20.21
C ARG A 12 -31.26 27.42 -18.88
N LYS A 13 -32.05 27.70 -17.84
CA LYS A 13 -31.53 27.99 -16.49
C LYS A 13 -30.82 26.77 -15.87
N SER A 14 -31.40 25.57 -16.01
CA SER A 14 -30.77 24.33 -15.53
C SER A 14 -29.45 24.03 -16.25
N ILE A 15 -29.35 24.25 -17.56
CA ILE A 15 -28.11 24.07 -18.32
C ILE A 15 -27.02 25.05 -17.85
N LYS A 16 -27.36 26.33 -17.57
CA LYS A 16 -26.41 27.31 -17.03
C LYS A 16 -25.87 26.91 -15.66
N ILE A 17 -26.71 26.36 -14.79
CA ILE A 17 -26.30 25.87 -13.47
C ILE A 17 -25.34 24.69 -13.60
N ILE A 18 -25.61 23.74 -14.50
CA ILE A 18 -24.74 22.59 -14.77
C ILE A 18 -23.39 23.07 -15.32
N PHE A 19 -23.38 23.98 -16.28
CA PHE A 19 -22.14 24.56 -16.82
C PHE A 19 -21.34 25.28 -15.73
N LEU A 20 -21.99 26.08 -14.90
CA LEU A 20 -21.34 26.77 -13.78
C LEU A 20 -20.75 25.77 -12.77
N ALA A 21 -21.47 24.69 -12.46
CA ALA A 21 -20.97 23.63 -11.58
C ALA A 21 -19.74 22.92 -12.17
N ILE A 22 -19.73 22.65 -13.48
CA ILE A 22 -18.56 22.08 -14.19
C ILE A 22 -17.36 23.04 -14.14
N ILE A 23 -17.59 24.34 -14.37
CA ILE A 23 -16.53 25.37 -14.29
C ILE A 23 -15.98 25.48 -12.86
N LEU A 24 -16.84 25.48 -11.84
CA LEU A 24 -16.39 25.52 -10.45
C LEU A 24 -15.64 24.24 -10.04
N LEU A 25 -16.08 23.07 -10.51
CA LEU A 25 -15.40 21.80 -10.25
C LEU A 25 -14.02 21.74 -10.93
N THR A 26 -13.92 22.23 -12.17
CA THR A 26 -12.65 22.30 -12.91
C THR A 26 -11.68 23.30 -12.27
N LEU A 27 -12.15 24.48 -11.85
CA LEU A 27 -11.35 25.44 -11.11
C LEU A 27 -10.90 24.88 -9.74
N ALA A 28 -11.79 24.23 -9.00
CA ALA A 28 -11.45 23.59 -7.73
C ALA A 28 -10.35 22.55 -7.92
N ASN A 29 -10.42 21.73 -8.98
CA ASN A 29 -9.37 20.76 -9.31
C ASN A 29 -8.04 21.42 -9.70
N LEU A 30 -8.08 22.53 -10.46
CA LEU A 30 -6.89 23.27 -10.89
C LEU A 30 -6.09 23.83 -9.69
N PHE A 31 -6.79 24.31 -8.66
CA PHE A 31 -6.16 24.82 -7.44
C PHE A 31 -5.89 23.74 -6.39
N ALA A 32 -6.68 22.65 -6.38
CA ALA A 32 -6.48 21.55 -5.44
C ALA A 32 -5.14 20.85 -5.66
N TYR A 33 -4.78 20.55 -6.91
CA TYR A 33 -3.56 19.80 -7.20
C TYR A 33 -2.28 20.46 -6.65
N PRO A 34 -1.95 21.73 -6.98
CA PRO A 34 -0.75 22.38 -6.44
C PRO A 34 -0.73 22.46 -4.91
N VAL A 35 -1.90 22.66 -4.30
CA VAL A 35 -2.06 22.70 -2.84
C VAL A 35 -1.78 21.33 -2.23
N VAL A 36 -2.33 20.25 -2.78
CA VAL A 36 -2.12 18.89 -2.25
C VAL A 36 -0.67 18.44 -2.47
N VAL A 37 -0.02 18.80 -3.59
CA VAL A 37 1.41 18.56 -3.80
C VAL A 37 2.24 19.26 -2.72
N ALA A 38 1.97 20.54 -2.44
CA ALA A 38 2.68 21.28 -1.39
C ALA A 38 2.46 20.64 0.00
N GLN A 39 1.23 20.21 0.31
CA GLN A 39 0.92 19.49 1.55
C GLN A 39 1.68 18.15 1.65
N ALA A 40 1.79 17.38 0.56
CA ALA A 40 2.56 16.15 0.52
C ALA A 40 4.05 16.38 0.80
N LYS A 41 4.65 17.43 0.21
CA LYS A 41 6.05 17.80 0.50
C LYS A 41 6.25 18.26 1.95
N ILE A 42 5.31 19.02 2.51
CA ILE A 42 5.34 19.41 3.93
C ILE A 42 5.27 18.16 4.82
N TYR A 43 4.37 17.23 4.51
CA TYR A 43 4.26 15.95 5.21
C TYR A 43 5.60 15.19 5.22
N LEU A 44 6.22 14.99 4.05
CA LEU A 44 7.51 14.31 3.93
C LEU A 44 8.61 15.03 4.70
N SER A 45 8.67 16.36 4.58
CA SER A 45 9.64 17.20 5.28
C SER A 45 9.54 17.03 6.80
N LEU A 46 8.32 17.04 7.35
CA LEU A 46 8.10 16.86 8.78
C LEU A 46 8.41 15.43 9.24
N LYS A 47 8.00 14.42 8.48
CA LYS A 47 8.21 13.00 8.84
C LYS A 47 9.70 12.65 8.84
N TYR A 48 10.42 12.99 7.78
CA TYR A 48 11.82 12.65 7.59
C TYR A 48 12.82 13.69 8.09
N LYS A 49 12.33 14.82 8.63
CA LYS A 49 13.15 15.96 9.10
C LYS A 49 14.09 16.49 8.02
N GLU A 50 13.55 16.65 6.81
CA GLU A 50 14.30 17.00 5.62
C GLU A 50 13.71 18.20 4.89
N SER A 51 14.49 18.86 4.04
CA SER A 51 13.98 20.00 3.27
C SER A 51 12.94 19.57 2.24
N PRO A 52 11.79 20.25 2.09
CA PRO A 52 10.78 19.96 1.07
C PRO A 52 11.35 19.93 -0.37
N THR A 53 12.45 20.66 -0.60
CA THR A 53 13.12 20.75 -1.91
C THR A 53 13.88 19.49 -2.30
N LYS A 54 14.23 18.63 -1.34
CA LYS A 54 14.90 17.34 -1.62
C LYS A 54 13.96 16.28 -2.18
N PHE A 55 12.64 16.46 -2.03
CA PHE A 55 11.63 15.56 -2.59
C PHE A 55 11.23 16.05 -3.98
N GLU A 56 11.75 15.37 -5.00
CA GLU A 56 11.44 15.64 -6.40
C GLU A 56 10.14 14.92 -6.77
N LEU A 57 9.14 15.66 -7.24
CA LEU A 57 7.90 15.04 -7.73
C LEU A 57 8.16 14.51 -9.14
N VAL A 58 7.99 13.20 -9.33
CA VAL A 58 8.25 12.51 -10.59
C VAL A 58 6.96 12.34 -11.39
N ASP A 59 5.89 11.91 -10.73
CA ASP A 59 4.62 11.58 -11.38
C ASP A 59 3.47 11.69 -10.37
N HIS A 60 2.22 11.74 -10.83
CA HIS A 60 1.05 11.83 -9.95
C HIS A 60 -0.24 11.33 -10.60
N ASN A 61 -1.14 10.84 -9.76
CA ASN A 61 -2.53 10.58 -10.12
C ASN A 61 -3.44 11.62 -9.47
N GLN A 62 -4.37 12.16 -10.27
CA GLN A 62 -5.42 13.03 -9.76
C GLN A 62 -6.43 12.25 -8.92
N SER A 63 -7.16 12.94 -8.04
CA SER A 63 -8.31 12.33 -7.38
C SER A 63 -9.44 12.02 -8.37
N TYR A 64 -10.12 10.88 -8.19
CA TYR A 64 -11.22 10.45 -9.06
C TYR A 64 -12.25 9.64 -8.28
N VAL A 65 -13.46 9.48 -8.85
CA VAL A 65 -14.48 8.57 -8.33
C VAL A 65 -14.41 7.27 -9.10
N ARG A 66 -14.35 6.14 -8.38
CA ARG A 66 -14.50 4.81 -8.97
C ARG A 66 -15.69 4.07 -8.40
N SER A 67 -16.25 3.17 -9.19
CA SER A 67 -17.27 2.23 -8.73
C SER A 67 -16.62 1.10 -7.95
N LYS A 68 -17.09 0.85 -6.73
CA LYS A 68 -16.68 -0.30 -5.91
C LYS A 68 -17.89 -1.22 -5.71
N GLU A 69 -17.76 -2.47 -6.13
CA GLU A 69 -18.76 -3.50 -5.81
C GLU A 69 -18.79 -3.72 -4.30
N TYR A 70 -20.00 -3.77 -3.72
CA TYR A 70 -20.18 -4.03 -2.29
C TYR A 70 -21.07 -5.23 -2.00
N GLU A 71 -21.87 -5.66 -2.98
CA GLU A 71 -22.63 -6.90 -3.05
C GLU A 71 -22.68 -7.33 -4.51
N VAL A 72 -23.04 -8.58 -4.79
CA VAL A 72 -23.12 -9.12 -6.15
C VAL A 72 -24.03 -8.23 -7.00
N PHE A 73 -23.45 -7.60 -8.03
CA PHE A 73 -24.10 -6.64 -8.95
C PHE A 73 -24.44 -5.24 -8.40
N PHE A 74 -24.06 -4.90 -7.16
CA PHE A 74 -24.29 -3.56 -6.61
C PHE A 74 -22.99 -2.76 -6.49
N MET A 75 -22.98 -1.58 -7.12
CA MET A 75 -21.84 -0.67 -7.10
C MET A 75 -22.13 0.58 -6.27
N LYS A 76 -21.16 1.01 -5.47
CA LYS A 76 -21.19 2.31 -4.79
C LYS A 76 -20.04 3.19 -5.25
N PRO A 77 -20.25 4.53 -5.33
CA PRO A 77 -19.16 5.44 -5.62
C PRO A 77 -18.16 5.43 -4.46
N LYS A 78 -16.88 5.27 -4.79
CA LYS A 78 -15.76 5.40 -3.88
C LYS A 78 -14.84 6.50 -4.40
N TRP A 79 -14.64 7.52 -3.58
CA TRP A 79 -13.62 8.54 -3.83
C TRP A 79 -12.22 7.93 -3.66
N VAL A 80 -11.35 8.15 -4.63
CA VAL A 80 -9.92 7.87 -4.59
C VAL A 80 -9.21 9.22 -4.61
N ASP A 81 -8.37 9.46 -3.61
CA ASP A 81 -7.67 10.74 -3.44
C ASP A 81 -6.37 10.77 -4.26
N PHE A 82 -5.68 11.91 -4.23
CA PHE A 82 -4.41 12.10 -4.90
C PHE A 82 -3.34 11.13 -4.43
N SER A 83 -2.47 10.76 -5.36
CA SER A 83 -1.27 9.97 -5.09
C SER A 83 -0.13 10.47 -5.96
N PHE A 84 1.08 10.34 -5.44
CA PHE A 84 2.27 10.98 -5.99
C PHE A 84 3.44 9.99 -5.97
N GLU A 85 4.27 10.03 -7.01
CA GLU A 85 5.59 9.41 -7.01
C GLU A 85 6.64 10.48 -6.77
N TYR A 86 7.49 10.24 -5.78
CA TYR A 86 8.61 11.10 -5.44
C TYR A 86 9.93 10.37 -5.61
N LYS A 87 10.98 11.14 -5.92
CA LYS A 87 12.37 10.71 -5.84
C LYS A 87 13.05 11.40 -4.65
N TYR A 88 13.77 10.61 -3.84
CA TYR A 88 14.61 11.09 -2.75
C TYR A 88 15.73 10.08 -2.48
N ASN A 89 16.99 10.54 -2.33
CA ASN A 89 18.17 9.67 -2.11
C ASN A 89 18.26 8.49 -3.08
N ASP A 90 18.06 8.77 -4.38
CA ASP A 90 18.04 7.78 -5.48
C ASP A 90 16.97 6.67 -5.34
N ARG A 91 16.02 6.85 -4.42
CA ARG A 91 14.86 5.99 -4.25
C ARG A 91 13.64 6.68 -4.81
N LEU A 92 12.91 5.96 -5.65
CA LEU A 92 11.54 6.30 -6.01
C LEU A 92 10.60 5.72 -4.94
N PHE A 93 9.52 6.40 -4.60
CA PHE A 93 8.54 5.95 -3.62
C PHE A 93 7.21 6.68 -3.81
N PHE A 94 6.13 6.14 -3.27
CA PHE A 94 4.78 6.67 -3.40
C PHE A 94 4.31 7.35 -2.13
N VAL A 95 3.56 8.42 -2.32
CA VAL A 95 2.82 9.12 -1.26
C VAL A 95 1.35 9.11 -1.64
N ASN A 96 0.53 8.54 -0.77
CA ASN A 96 -0.89 8.40 -0.97
C ASN A 96 -1.65 9.23 0.06
N ARG A 97 -2.63 9.99 -0.43
CA ARG A 97 -3.59 10.65 0.45
C ARG A 97 -4.77 9.72 0.70
N ASP A 98 -5.18 9.57 1.94
CA ASP A 98 -6.37 8.82 2.32
C ASP A 98 -7.07 9.52 3.49
N LYS A 99 -8.36 9.85 3.27
CA LYS A 99 -9.20 10.58 4.24
C LYS A 99 -8.52 11.83 4.82
N GLY A 100 -7.84 12.60 3.96
CA GLY A 100 -7.17 13.84 4.34
C GLY A 100 -5.80 13.69 5.03
N ARG A 101 -5.28 12.47 5.19
CA ARG A 101 -3.93 12.19 5.72
C ARG A 101 -3.04 11.63 4.64
N PHE A 102 -1.73 11.86 4.75
CA PHE A 102 -0.73 11.31 3.83
C PHE A 102 -0.03 10.11 4.44
N TYR A 103 0.29 9.13 3.61
CA TYR A 103 1.04 7.93 3.94
C TYR A 103 2.03 7.66 2.81
N ASP A 104 3.15 7.03 3.10
CA ASP A 104 4.18 6.75 2.09
C ASP A 104 4.81 5.38 2.28
N ASP A 105 5.51 4.92 1.25
CA ASP A 105 6.27 3.67 1.25
C ASP A 105 7.79 3.86 1.11
N TYR A 106 8.33 5.04 1.47
CA TYR A 106 9.76 5.32 1.35
C TYR A 106 10.64 4.32 2.12
N GLN A 107 10.14 3.81 3.24
CA GLN A 107 10.85 2.82 4.09
C GLN A 107 10.55 1.36 3.74
N LEU A 108 9.86 1.07 2.64
CA LEU A 108 9.43 -0.29 2.29
C LEU A 108 10.61 -1.28 2.28
N GLU A 109 11.65 -0.97 1.50
CA GLU A 109 12.85 -1.81 1.36
C GLU A 109 13.63 -1.92 2.68
N ASP A 110 13.72 -0.84 3.46
CA ASP A 110 14.41 -0.86 4.75
C ASP A 110 13.68 -1.81 5.74
N ILE A 111 12.35 -1.77 5.75
CA ILE A 111 11.51 -2.61 6.61
C ILE A 111 11.55 -4.07 6.16
N GLU A 112 11.54 -4.36 4.85
CA GLU A 112 11.75 -5.71 4.32
C GLU A 112 13.08 -6.29 4.78
N ASN A 113 14.17 -5.51 4.63
CA ASN A 113 15.50 -5.93 5.03
C ASN A 113 15.59 -6.19 6.54
N TRP A 114 15.14 -5.23 7.36
CA TRP A 114 15.16 -5.41 8.81
C TRP A 114 14.27 -6.57 9.29
N SER A 115 13.12 -6.76 8.64
CA SER A 115 12.22 -7.90 8.91
C SER A 115 12.89 -9.23 8.59
N THR A 116 13.54 -9.32 7.43
CA THR A 116 14.27 -10.50 6.99
C THR A 116 15.41 -10.85 7.94
N GLU A 117 16.25 -9.86 8.29
CA GLU A 117 17.34 -10.04 9.26
C GLU A 117 16.82 -10.50 10.63
N TRP A 118 15.71 -9.92 11.09
CA TRP A 118 15.11 -10.31 12.36
C TRP A 118 14.59 -11.75 12.30
N LEU A 119 13.90 -12.14 11.23
CA LEU A 119 13.39 -13.50 11.04
C LEU A 119 14.52 -14.52 10.92
N GLN A 120 15.59 -14.23 10.17
CA GLN A 120 16.76 -15.09 10.07
C GLN A 120 17.43 -15.34 11.43
N LYS A 121 17.53 -14.29 12.24
CA LYS A 121 18.18 -14.35 13.56
C LYS A 121 17.35 -15.10 14.60
N ASN A 122 16.02 -14.94 14.57
CA ASN A 122 15.14 -15.39 15.66
C ASN A 122 14.28 -16.61 15.31
N ILE A 123 14.09 -16.91 14.01
CA ILE A 123 13.19 -17.95 13.52
C ILE A 123 13.97 -19.02 12.76
N ASP A 124 14.44 -18.71 11.55
CA ASP A 124 15.14 -19.66 10.68
C ASP A 124 16.05 -18.93 9.69
N LYS A 125 17.34 -19.30 9.67
CA LYS A 125 18.36 -18.74 8.78
C LYS A 125 18.06 -18.93 7.28
N ARG A 126 17.19 -19.87 6.92
CA ARG A 126 16.77 -20.18 5.55
C ARG A 126 15.76 -19.17 5.01
N ILE A 127 15.21 -18.31 5.86
CA ILE A 127 14.32 -17.22 5.43
C ILE A 127 15.11 -16.27 4.53
N VAL A 128 14.56 -15.98 3.36
CA VAL A 128 15.17 -15.13 2.34
C VAL A 128 14.45 -13.80 2.18
N GLY A 129 13.27 -13.63 2.77
CA GLY A 129 12.52 -12.41 2.66
C GLY A 129 11.10 -12.48 3.23
N ILE A 130 10.46 -11.32 3.30
CA ILE A 130 9.00 -11.19 3.32
C ILE A 130 8.59 -10.38 2.08
N PRO A 131 7.57 -10.80 1.32
CA PRO A 131 7.01 -9.95 0.28
C PRO A 131 6.21 -8.83 0.94
N LEU A 132 6.59 -7.58 0.69
CA LEU A 132 5.91 -6.42 1.25
C LEU A 132 5.50 -5.41 0.19
N ASP A 133 4.21 -5.11 0.10
CA ASP A 133 3.74 -4.02 -0.72
C ASP A 133 3.48 -2.75 0.11
N SER A 134 3.23 -1.66 -0.62
CA SER A 134 2.88 -0.37 -0.04
C SER A 134 1.63 -0.45 0.85
N TYR A 135 0.70 -1.37 0.57
CA TYR A 135 -0.53 -1.55 1.34
C TYR A 135 -0.23 -2.04 2.76
N GLU A 136 0.64 -3.03 2.96
CA GLU A 136 0.98 -3.48 4.31
C GLU A 136 1.64 -2.39 5.15
N LEU A 137 2.60 -1.67 4.59
CA LEU A 137 3.28 -0.58 5.29
C LEU A 137 2.31 0.57 5.61
N ILE A 138 1.47 0.98 4.67
CA ILE A 138 0.46 2.02 4.89
C ILE A 138 -0.59 1.55 5.92
N ARG A 139 -0.99 0.27 5.89
CA ARG A 139 -1.89 -0.32 6.90
C ARG A 139 -1.28 -0.23 8.28
N PHE A 140 -0.01 -0.60 8.44
CA PHE A 140 0.70 -0.45 9.70
C PHE A 140 0.74 1.01 10.17
N GLN A 141 1.06 1.95 9.28
CA GLN A 141 1.07 3.39 9.61
C GLN A 141 -0.30 3.91 10.05
N LYS A 142 -1.39 3.38 9.49
CA LYS A 142 -2.77 3.71 9.85
C LYS A 142 -3.16 3.18 11.22
N SER A 143 -2.74 1.96 11.56
CA SER A 143 -3.09 1.29 12.81
C SER A 143 -2.24 1.74 14.00
N TYR A 144 -0.98 2.10 13.76
CA TYR A 144 -0.01 2.39 14.83
C TYR A 144 0.45 3.84 14.83
N LYS A 145 1.47 4.15 14.01
CA LYS A 145 2.08 5.47 13.95
C LYS A 145 2.51 5.76 12.52
N ASN A 146 2.24 6.97 12.06
CA ASN A 146 2.74 7.49 10.79
C ASN A 146 4.04 8.28 10.98
N ASN A 147 4.99 7.68 11.69
CA ASN A 147 6.32 8.22 11.93
C ASN A 147 7.35 7.36 11.20
N VAL A 148 8.59 7.83 11.16
CA VAL A 148 9.72 7.02 10.67
C VAL A 148 9.89 5.80 11.57
N LEU A 149 9.84 4.61 10.99
CA LEU A 149 10.05 3.36 11.70
C LEU A 149 11.54 3.07 11.88
N THR A 150 11.87 2.51 13.03
CA THR A 150 13.23 2.10 13.39
C THR A 150 13.34 0.58 13.47
N LYS A 151 14.56 0.05 13.36
CA LYS A 151 14.83 -1.39 13.46
C LYS A 151 14.29 -2.04 14.73
N ASN A 152 14.20 -1.30 15.85
CA ASN A 152 13.68 -1.80 17.12
C ASN A 152 12.16 -2.04 17.09
N GLU A 153 11.44 -1.40 16.18
CA GLU A 153 9.98 -1.53 16.03
C GLU A 153 9.58 -2.70 15.12
N ILE A 154 10.57 -3.40 14.53
CA ILE A 154 10.32 -4.45 13.53
C ILE A 154 9.61 -5.66 14.11
N LYS A 155 9.84 -6.00 15.37
CA LYS A 155 9.07 -7.06 16.03
C LYS A 155 7.57 -6.72 16.09
N THR A 156 7.23 -5.45 16.32
CA THR A 156 5.83 -4.98 16.30
C THR A 156 5.26 -4.97 14.89
N PHE A 157 6.05 -4.54 13.90
CA PHE A 157 5.66 -4.62 12.49
C PHE A 157 5.38 -6.06 12.06
N LEU A 158 6.29 -7.00 12.33
CA LEU A 158 6.12 -8.41 12.01
C LEU A 158 4.90 -9.02 12.70
N TYR A 159 4.65 -8.65 13.97
CA TYR A 159 3.43 -9.05 14.64
C TYR A 159 2.19 -8.59 13.86
N ASP A 160 2.07 -7.30 13.51
CA ASP A 160 0.92 -6.79 12.72
C ASP A 160 0.86 -7.39 11.31
N TYR A 161 2.00 -7.65 10.67
CA TYR A 161 2.09 -8.28 9.35
C TYR A 161 1.49 -9.69 9.38
N PHE A 162 1.95 -10.55 10.29
CA PHE A 162 1.46 -11.93 10.40
C PHE A 162 0.10 -12.06 11.08
N SER A 163 -0.30 -11.07 11.89
CA SER A 163 -1.62 -11.05 12.55
C SER A 163 -2.72 -10.30 11.79
N GLY A 164 -2.35 -9.59 10.72
CA GLY A 164 -3.26 -8.88 9.83
C GLY A 164 -4.27 -9.81 9.16
N ASN A 165 -5.48 -9.27 8.94
CA ASN A 165 -6.72 -9.96 8.55
C ASN A 165 -6.65 -10.76 7.23
N LEU A 166 -7.59 -11.70 7.10
CA LEU A 166 -7.76 -12.75 6.08
C LEU A 166 -7.68 -12.28 4.63
N GLY A 167 -6.88 -12.96 3.81
CA GLY A 167 -6.94 -12.91 2.34
C GLY A 167 -5.72 -12.28 1.64
N ILE A 168 -4.76 -11.75 2.39
CA ILE A 168 -3.47 -11.30 1.84
C ILE A 168 -2.40 -12.29 2.28
N ASN A 169 -1.56 -12.64 1.31
CA ASN A 169 -0.49 -13.63 1.36
C ASN A 169 0.70 -13.15 2.22
N ASN A 170 0.46 -12.86 3.50
CA ASN A 170 1.47 -12.40 4.45
C ASN A 170 2.29 -13.58 4.95
N PHE A 171 3.38 -13.89 4.27
CA PHE A 171 4.25 -15.04 4.59
C PHE A 171 5.74 -14.69 4.60
N ALA A 172 6.51 -15.39 5.43
CA ALA A 172 7.95 -15.46 5.28
C ALA A 172 8.31 -16.43 4.15
N LEU A 173 9.16 -15.99 3.23
CA LEU A 173 9.70 -16.85 2.18
C LEU A 173 10.99 -17.49 2.67
N PHE A 174 11.12 -18.81 2.52
CA PHE A 174 12.36 -19.53 2.84
C PHE A 174 12.84 -20.37 1.67
N TYR A 175 14.16 -20.55 1.58
CA TYR A 175 14.82 -21.35 0.56
C TYR A 175 15.67 -22.44 1.20
N ASP A 176 15.54 -23.67 0.70
CA ASP A 176 16.35 -24.81 1.13
C ASP A 176 16.74 -25.64 -0.10
N GLU A 177 18.03 -25.71 -0.37
CA GLU A 177 18.58 -26.44 -1.52
C GLU A 177 18.33 -27.95 -1.48
N SER A 178 18.06 -28.50 -0.29
CA SER A 178 17.76 -29.93 -0.12
C SER A 178 16.31 -30.29 -0.44
N ILE A 179 15.45 -29.29 -0.70
CA ILE A 179 14.03 -29.49 -1.00
C ILE A 179 13.84 -29.36 -2.50
N LYS A 180 13.34 -30.43 -3.13
CA LYS A 180 12.99 -30.40 -4.55
C LYS A 180 11.70 -29.61 -4.75
N ARG A 181 11.59 -28.91 -5.89
CA ARG A 181 10.42 -28.08 -6.27
C ARG A 181 9.06 -28.80 -6.11
N ASN A 182 9.01 -30.10 -6.36
CA ASN A 182 7.77 -30.88 -6.34
C ASN A 182 7.63 -31.77 -5.10
N ASP A 183 8.51 -31.60 -4.10
CA ASP A 183 8.44 -32.33 -2.84
C ASP A 183 7.52 -31.59 -1.86
N TYR A 184 6.22 -31.58 -2.18
CA TYR A 184 5.21 -30.83 -1.43
C TYR A 184 5.12 -31.26 0.03
N SER A 185 5.27 -32.55 0.32
CA SER A 185 5.24 -33.04 1.70
C SER A 185 6.41 -32.49 2.52
N LYS A 186 7.63 -32.48 1.97
CA LYS A 186 8.78 -31.88 2.66
C LYS A 186 8.61 -30.37 2.82
N GLN A 187 8.11 -29.68 1.80
CA GLN A 187 7.83 -28.24 1.87
C GLN A 187 6.83 -27.92 2.98
N GLU A 188 5.71 -28.67 3.06
CA GLU A 188 4.69 -28.47 4.09
C GLU A 188 5.21 -28.72 5.50
N ASN A 189 6.01 -29.77 5.71
CA ASN A 189 6.62 -30.07 7.00
C ASN A 189 7.55 -28.93 7.47
N GLU A 190 8.35 -28.37 6.56
CA GLU A 190 9.25 -27.26 6.89
C GLU A 190 8.49 -25.96 7.14
N CYS A 191 7.43 -25.69 6.37
CA CYS A 191 6.51 -24.58 6.64
C CYS A 191 5.91 -24.71 8.05
N ASP A 192 5.45 -25.89 8.47
CA ASP A 192 4.87 -26.10 9.81
C ASP A 192 5.87 -25.77 10.93
N ILE A 193 7.15 -26.13 10.77
CA ILE A 193 8.21 -25.84 11.74
C ILE A 193 8.45 -24.33 11.84
N ILE A 194 8.57 -23.65 10.70
CA ILE A 194 8.80 -22.21 10.63
C ILE A 194 7.59 -21.45 11.18
N ASP A 195 6.38 -21.82 10.78
CA ASP A 195 5.13 -21.19 11.22
C ASP A 195 4.96 -21.28 12.73
N ASN A 196 5.22 -22.46 13.32
CA ASN A 196 5.19 -22.64 14.77
C ASN A 196 6.22 -21.77 15.48
N SER A 197 7.41 -21.61 14.90
CA SER A 197 8.47 -20.75 15.44
C SER A 197 8.07 -19.27 15.39
N ILE A 198 7.50 -18.80 14.27
CA ILE A 198 6.96 -17.43 14.12
C ILE A 198 5.89 -17.17 15.18
N ARG A 199 4.91 -18.08 15.30
CA ARG A 199 3.80 -17.93 16.27
C ARG A 199 4.31 -17.84 17.70
N LYS A 200 5.24 -18.71 18.07
CA LYS A 200 5.85 -18.75 19.40
C LYS A 200 6.60 -17.45 19.71
N GLU A 201 7.47 -17.02 18.81
CA GLU A 201 8.39 -15.91 19.06
C GLU A 201 7.71 -14.53 19.00
N LEU A 202 6.70 -14.40 18.16
CA LEU A 202 5.84 -13.21 18.09
C LEU A 202 4.64 -13.26 19.05
N LYS A 203 4.45 -14.37 19.78
CA LYS A 203 3.32 -14.58 20.70
C LYS A 203 1.96 -14.38 20.04
N ILE A 204 1.79 -14.92 18.83
CA ILE A 204 0.57 -14.83 18.05
C ILE A 204 -0.45 -15.85 18.59
N ILE A 205 -1.60 -15.37 19.08
CA ILE A 205 -2.67 -16.18 19.70
C ILE A 205 -3.95 -16.10 18.87
N GLY A 206 -4.64 -17.24 18.65
CA GLY A 206 -6.02 -17.25 18.16
C GLY A 206 -6.23 -16.89 16.69
N ILE A 207 -5.20 -17.04 15.85
CA ILE A 207 -5.26 -16.66 14.43
C ILE A 207 -5.73 -17.81 13.54
N LYS A 208 -6.54 -17.46 12.52
CA LYS A 208 -7.14 -18.34 11.49
C LYS A 208 -6.31 -18.56 10.22
N ASN A 209 -5.22 -17.81 9.99
CA ASN A 209 -4.31 -18.10 8.87
C ASN A 209 -3.57 -19.39 9.16
N ASP A 210 -3.73 -20.40 8.30
CA ASP A 210 -3.08 -21.70 8.47
C ASP A 210 -1.57 -21.63 8.19
N ARG A 211 -1.14 -20.71 7.31
CA ARG A 211 0.25 -20.56 6.86
C ARG A 211 0.83 -19.18 7.15
N LEU A 212 2.04 -19.12 7.70
CA LEU A 212 2.83 -17.90 7.90
C LEU A 212 4.15 -17.91 7.13
N SER A 213 4.43 -18.99 6.40
CA SER A 213 5.62 -19.16 5.59
C SER A 213 5.30 -19.94 4.32
N SER A 214 6.18 -19.79 3.33
CA SER A 214 6.08 -20.49 2.07
C SER A 214 7.47 -20.80 1.51
N PHE A 215 7.60 -21.97 0.89
CA PHE A 215 8.81 -22.36 0.20
C PHE A 215 9.01 -21.50 -1.05
N TYR A 216 10.23 -21.00 -1.22
CA TYR A 216 10.63 -20.17 -2.34
C TYR A 216 11.75 -20.84 -3.14
N LEU A 217 11.68 -20.74 -4.46
CA LEU A 217 12.58 -21.45 -5.37
C LEU A 217 13.96 -20.81 -5.50
N TYR A 218 14.14 -19.59 -5.01
CA TYR A 218 15.36 -18.82 -5.22
C TYR A 218 16.00 -18.43 -3.90
N LYS A 219 17.33 -18.39 -3.87
CA LYS A 219 18.09 -18.01 -2.66
C LYS A 219 17.95 -16.54 -2.25
N ASN A 220 17.52 -15.69 -3.17
CA ASN A 220 17.35 -14.26 -2.95
C ASN A 220 15.96 -13.82 -3.42
N LEU A 221 15.30 -12.98 -2.63
CA LEU A 221 14.06 -12.33 -3.03
C LEU A 221 14.35 -11.33 -4.17
N LYS A 222 13.50 -11.32 -5.19
CA LYS A 222 13.55 -10.33 -6.27
C LYS A 222 12.42 -9.32 -6.09
N HIS A 223 12.78 -8.04 -6.22
CA HIS A 223 11.84 -6.94 -6.12
C HIS A 223 11.40 -6.48 -7.52
N ASN A 224 10.09 -6.33 -7.70
CA ASN A 224 9.48 -5.77 -8.90
C ASN A 224 8.56 -4.64 -8.44
N ARG A 225 8.72 -3.46 -9.05
CA ARG A 225 7.82 -2.34 -8.80
C ARG A 225 6.83 -2.22 -9.94
N ASN A 226 5.56 -2.19 -9.60
CA ASN A 226 4.48 -2.00 -10.55
C ASN A 226 3.72 -0.72 -10.18
N LYS A 227 3.26 0.02 -11.19
CA LYS A 227 2.35 1.16 -11.00
C LYS A 227 0.94 0.66 -11.26
N TYR A 228 0.08 0.62 -10.23
CA TYR A 228 -1.33 0.26 -10.44
C TYR A 228 -2.18 1.51 -10.65
N VAL A 229 -2.73 1.66 -11.85
CA VAL A 229 -3.48 2.87 -12.28
C VAL A 229 -4.83 3.03 -11.56
N TYR A 230 -5.35 1.96 -10.93
CA TYR A 230 -6.74 1.89 -10.45
C TYR A 230 -6.91 1.75 -8.93
N SER A 231 -5.81 1.74 -8.18
CA SER A 231 -5.76 1.81 -6.72
C SER A 231 -4.70 2.82 -6.28
N VAL A 232 -4.60 3.01 -4.97
CA VAL A 232 -3.36 3.42 -4.30
C VAL A 232 -2.19 2.78 -5.04
N TRP A 233 -1.11 3.51 -5.31
CA TRP A 233 -0.01 2.94 -6.08
C TRP A 233 0.53 1.75 -5.28
N ASP A 234 0.33 0.54 -5.81
CA ASP A 234 0.60 -0.72 -5.13
C ASP A 234 1.83 -1.38 -5.77
N THR A 235 2.82 -1.74 -4.96
CA THR A 235 4.01 -2.45 -5.40
C THR A 235 3.74 -3.96 -5.43
N PHE A 236 3.49 -4.55 -6.59
CA PHE A 236 3.30 -6.01 -6.69
C PHE A 236 4.62 -6.77 -6.91
N TYR A 237 4.84 -7.83 -6.12
CA TYR A 237 5.88 -8.84 -6.38
C TYR A 237 5.29 -10.11 -7.01
N LEU A 238 5.63 -10.39 -8.27
CA LEU A 238 5.45 -11.72 -8.87
C LEU A 238 6.67 -12.13 -9.71
N GLN A 239 6.98 -13.42 -9.63
CA GLN A 239 8.10 -14.13 -10.25
C GLN A 239 8.09 -14.05 -11.78
N LYS A 240 9.28 -13.92 -12.38
CA LYS A 240 9.61 -14.64 -13.61
C LYS A 240 10.55 -15.77 -13.25
#